data_AF-A0A820KZH5-F1
#
_entry.id   AF-A0A820KZH5-F1
#
_cell.length_a   1.000
_cell.length_b   1.000
_cell.length_c   1.000
_cell.angle_alpha   90.00
_cell.angle_beta   90.00
_cell.angle_gamma   90.00
#
_symmetry.space_group_name_H-M   'P 1'
#
loop_
_entity.id
_entity.type
_entity.pdbx_description
1 polymer ?
#
loop_
_entity_poly.entity_id
_entity_poly.type
_entity_poly.pdbx_seq_one_letter_code
_entity_poly.pdbx_strand_id
1 'polypeptide(L)'
;EASCGQQRIFVDETIRFSNETSVYNIKIDRLRQAIDAIIAKHAIFRTSLDWNINTNVLAQYIHQFNYRNQYEFVISYAENDEETTKIINKEITSAKLFELNRGIV
;
A
#
# COMPACT_ATOMS: atom_id res chain seq x y z
N GLU A 1 -19.02 -25.23 -3.28
CA GLU A 1 -17.95 -24.30 -3.73
C GLU A 1 -17.02 -24.02 -2.57
N ALA A 2 -15.72 -23.88 -2.81
CA ALA A 2 -14.76 -23.52 -1.75
C ALA A 2 -14.97 -22.05 -1.34
N SER A 3 -14.87 -21.76 -0.04
CA SER A 3 -14.95 -20.38 0.45
C SER A 3 -13.74 -19.57 -0.02
N CYS A 4 -13.88 -18.24 -0.04
CA CYS A 4 -12.78 -17.33 -0.39
C CYS A 4 -11.51 -17.59 0.46
N GLY A 5 -11.69 -17.93 1.75
CA GLY A 5 -10.57 -18.30 2.63
C GLY A 5 -9.90 -19.62 2.23
N GLN A 6 -10.69 -20.63 1.84
CA GLN A 6 -10.16 -21.92 1.40
C GLN A 6 -9.41 -21.82 0.06
N GLN A 7 -9.90 -21.00 -0.87
CA GLN A 7 -9.20 -20.72 -2.12
C GLN A 7 -7.88 -19.98 -1.87
N ARG A 8 -7.84 -19.08 -0.88
CA ARG A 8 -6.63 -18.35 -0.51
C ARG A 8 -5.57 -19.27 0.09
N ILE A 9 -5.96 -20.13 1.04
CA ILE A 9 -5.06 -21.12 1.65
C ILE A 9 -4.49 -22.06 0.58
N PHE A 10 -5.33 -22.56 -0.33
CA PHE A 10 -4.89 -23.43 -1.41
C PHE A 10 -3.87 -22.75 -2.33
N VAL A 11 -4.10 -21.50 -2.73
CA VAL A 11 -3.16 -20.74 -3.58
C VAL A 11 -1.83 -20.50 -2.85
N ASP A 12 -1.88 -20.14 -1.57
CA ASP A 12 -0.68 -19.88 -0.77
C ASP A 12 0.14 -21.18 -0.55
N GLU A 13 -0.53 -22.33 -0.32
CA GLU A 13 0.14 -23.64 -0.23
C GLU A 13 0.75 -24.08 -1.56
N THR A 14 0.05 -23.89 -2.67
CA THR A 14 0.55 -24.28 -4.00
C THR A 14 1.84 -23.54 -4.36
N ILE A 15 1.95 -22.27 -3.96
CA ILE A 15 3.16 -21.45 -4.15
C ILE A 15 4.29 -21.90 -3.23
N ARG A 16 3.96 -22.32 -2.00
CA ARG A 16 4.95 -22.76 -1.01
C ARG A 16 5.66 -24.06 -1.39
N PHE A 17 4.99 -24.91 -2.17
CA PHE A 17 5.50 -26.24 -2.57
C PHE A 17 5.98 -26.32 -4.03
N SER A 18 5.87 -25.26 -4.83
CA SER A 18 6.47 -25.22 -6.17
C SER A 18 7.96 -24.91 -6.06
N ASN A 19 8.80 -25.94 -6.27
CA ASN A 19 10.27 -25.92 -6.20
C ASN A 19 10.97 -25.14 -7.33
N GLU A 20 10.31 -24.17 -7.96
CA GLU A 20 10.95 -23.31 -8.95
C GLU A 20 11.58 -22.11 -8.25
N THR A 21 12.86 -21.88 -8.50
CA THR A 21 13.69 -20.75 -8.05
C THR A 21 13.15 -19.35 -8.42
N SER A 22 11.91 -19.26 -8.93
CA SER A 22 11.13 -18.05 -9.21
C SER A 22 10.35 -17.53 -7.99
N VAL A 23 10.43 -18.20 -6.83
CA VAL A 23 9.70 -17.87 -5.59
C VAL A 23 9.94 -16.46 -5.03
N TYR A 24 11.06 -15.80 -5.37
CA TYR A 24 11.29 -14.40 -5.00
C TYR A 24 10.53 -13.40 -5.89
N ASN A 25 9.99 -13.84 -7.02
CA ASN A 25 8.93 -13.14 -7.73
C ASN A 25 7.58 -13.54 -7.12
N ILE A 26 7.36 -13.24 -5.84
CA ILE A 26 6.04 -12.73 -5.45
C ILE A 26 5.87 -11.53 -6.38
N LYS A 27 5.19 -11.75 -7.52
CA LYS A 27 5.11 -10.76 -8.59
C LYS A 27 4.64 -9.50 -7.91
N ILE A 28 5.47 -8.46 -7.93
CA ILE A 28 5.20 -7.19 -7.26
C ILE A 28 3.78 -6.68 -7.61
N ASP A 29 3.30 -7.03 -8.80
CA ASP A 29 1.91 -6.88 -9.23
C ASP A 29 0.85 -7.48 -8.30
N ARG A 30 1.05 -8.71 -7.79
CA ARG A 30 0.13 -9.34 -6.82
C ARG A 30 0.17 -8.64 -5.47
N LEU A 31 1.34 -8.17 -5.05
CA LEU A 31 1.46 -7.36 -3.83
C LEU A 31 0.72 -6.03 -4.01
N ARG A 32 0.92 -5.36 -5.14
CA ARG A 32 0.20 -4.14 -5.50
C ARG A 32 -1.31 -4.35 -5.51
N GLN A 33 -1.80 -5.42 -6.16
CA GLN A 33 -3.22 -5.77 -6.18
C GLN A 33 -3.78 -6.06 -4.77
N ALA A 34 -3.00 -6.68 -3.90
CA ALA A 34 -3.42 -6.92 -2.52
C ALA A 34 -3.53 -5.61 -1.72
N ILE A 35 -2.58 -4.70 -1.90
CA ILE A 35 -2.62 -3.36 -1.28
C ILE A 35 -3.80 -2.55 -1.83
N ASP A 36 -4.03 -2.57 -3.14
CA ASP A 36 -5.19 -1.92 -3.78
C ASP A 36 -6.50 -2.42 -3.15
N ALA A 37 -6.64 -3.73 -2.95
CA ALA A 37 -7.83 -4.32 -2.33
C ALA A 37 -8.03 -3.87 -0.86
N ILE A 38 -6.94 -3.72 -0.10
CA ILE A 38 -6.98 -3.20 1.27
C ILE A 38 -7.44 -1.74 1.27
N ILE A 39 -6.83 -0.88 0.45
CA ILE A 39 -7.18 0.55 0.37
C ILE A 39 -8.63 0.74 -0.12
N ALA A 40 -9.06 -0.04 -1.11
CA ALA A 40 -10.45 -0.01 -1.58
C ALA A 40 -11.44 -0.31 -0.45
N LYS A 41 -11.17 -1.38 0.32
CA LYS A 41 -12.02 -1.87 1.40
C LYS A 41 -12.04 -0.95 2.62
N HIS A 42 -10.93 -0.30 2.94
CA HIS A 42 -10.78 0.48 4.18
C HIS A 42 -10.72 1.98 3.88
N ALA A 43 -11.80 2.70 4.19
CA ALA A 43 -11.94 4.13 3.94
C ALA A 43 -10.89 5.02 4.64
N ILE A 44 -10.28 4.53 5.73
CA ILE A 44 -9.25 5.26 6.47
C ILE A 44 -8.04 5.60 5.59
N PHE A 45 -7.63 4.70 4.69
CA PHE A 45 -6.52 4.94 3.75
C PHE A 45 -6.87 5.87 2.59
N ARG A 46 -8.14 6.29 2.50
CA ARG A 46 -8.66 7.21 1.48
C ARG A 46 -9.20 8.49 2.10
N THR A 47 -8.85 8.72 3.36
CA THR A 47 -9.31 9.89 4.10
C THR A 47 -8.28 11.00 3.97
N SER A 48 -8.74 12.22 3.68
CA SER A 48 -7.96 13.44 3.86
C SER A 48 -8.70 14.40 4.77
N LEU A 49 -7.93 15.29 5.42
CA LEU A 49 -8.44 16.44 6.15
C LEU A 49 -8.12 17.70 5.35
N ASP A 50 -9.12 18.55 5.14
CA ASP A 50 -8.94 19.82 4.44
C ASP A 50 -9.63 20.94 5.21
N TRP A 51 -8.94 22.07 5.32
CA TRP A 51 -9.44 23.26 5.99
C TRP A 51 -10.19 24.12 4.98
N ASN A 52 -11.52 24.12 5.06
CA ASN A 52 -12.32 24.93 4.17
C ASN A 52 -12.28 26.40 4.63
N ILE A 53 -11.53 27.22 3.91
CA ILE A 53 -11.33 28.65 4.20
C ILE A 53 -12.65 29.42 4.18
N ASN A 54 -13.59 29.04 3.30
CA ASN A 54 -14.86 29.76 3.14
C ASN A 54 -15.82 29.50 4.30
N THR A 55 -15.83 28.28 4.83
CA THR A 55 -16.69 27.90 5.96
C THR A 55 -15.99 27.96 7.30
N ASN A 56 -14.67 28.17 7.31
CA ASN A 56 -13.80 28.13 8.50
C ASN A 56 -13.96 26.85 9.33
N VAL A 57 -14.06 25.70 8.64
CA VAL A 57 -14.28 24.38 9.25
C VAL A 57 -13.27 23.39 8.69
N LEU A 58 -12.67 22.58 9.59
CA LEU A 58 -11.92 21.40 9.21
C LEU A 58 -12.89 20.30 8.79
N ALA A 59 -12.82 19.89 7.53
CA ALA A 59 -13.67 18.84 6.97
C ALA A 59 -12.86 17.60 6.64
N GLN A 60 -13.48 16.44 6.83
CA GLN A 60 -12.94 15.14 6.45
C GLN A 60 -13.58 14.69 5.14
N TYR A 61 -12.75 14.26 4.19
CA TYR A 61 -13.20 13.74 2.90
C TYR A 61 -12.73 12.31 2.71
N ILE A 62 -13.63 11.44 2.25
CA ILE A 62 -13.30 10.07 1.83
C ILE A 62 -13.30 10.02 0.30
N HIS A 63 -12.13 9.84 -0.29
CA HIS A 63 -11.96 9.79 -1.74
C HIS A 63 -12.43 8.45 -2.30
N GLN A 64 -13.19 8.44 -3.39
CA GLN A 64 -13.56 7.19 -4.08
C GLN A 64 -12.31 6.47 -4.58
N PHE A 65 -12.17 5.16 -4.39
CA PHE A 65 -10.98 4.43 -4.80
C PHE A 65 -10.85 4.31 -6.33
N ASN A 66 -9.70 4.71 -6.88
CA ASN A 66 -9.34 4.57 -8.29
C ASN A 66 -7.90 4.07 -8.40
N TYR A 67 -7.75 2.86 -8.95
CA TYR A 67 -6.50 2.10 -9.08
C TYR A 67 -5.32 2.84 -9.75
N ARG A 68 -5.55 3.95 -10.45
CA ARG A 68 -4.50 4.58 -11.27
C ARG A 68 -3.70 5.68 -10.58
N ASN A 69 -4.29 6.46 -9.66
CA ASN A 69 -3.73 7.78 -9.30
C ASN A 69 -3.79 8.15 -7.80
N GLN A 70 -3.96 7.20 -6.88
CA GLN A 70 -4.22 7.54 -5.47
C GLN A 70 -3.04 7.50 -4.54
N TYR A 71 -2.03 6.70 -4.89
CA TYR A 71 -0.81 6.60 -4.12
C TYR A 71 0.32 6.23 -5.07
N GLU A 72 1.54 6.63 -4.68
CA GLU A 72 2.74 6.23 -5.37
C GLU A 72 3.13 4.83 -4.89
N PHE A 73 3.28 3.88 -5.81
CA PHE A 73 3.83 2.55 -5.51
C PHE A 73 5.22 2.48 -6.12
N VAL A 74 6.24 2.68 -5.27
CA VAL A 74 7.65 2.71 -5.68
C VAL A 74 8.31 1.37 -5.39
N ILE A 75 9.05 0.87 -6.37
CA ILE A 75 9.91 -0.30 -6.21
C ILE A 75 11.34 0.20 -6.06
N SER A 76 11.97 -0.14 -4.94
CA SER A 76 13.39 0.14 -4.69
C SER A 76 14.17 -1.15 -4.59
N TYR A 77 15.41 -1.13 -5.08
CA TYR A 77 16.32 -2.26 -5.05
C TYR A 77 17.42 -1.97 -4.03
N ALA A 78 17.79 -2.98 -3.26
CA ALA A 78 18.91 -2.95 -2.33
C ALA A 78 19.77 -4.18 -2.57
N GLU A 79 21.08 -4.01 -2.61
CA GLU A 79 22.03 -5.10 -2.83
C GLU A 79 22.37 -5.84 -1.53
N ASN A 80 22.15 -5.19 -0.38
CA ASN A 80 22.45 -5.75 0.94
C ASN A 80 21.55 -5.16 2.05
N ASP A 81 21.68 -5.74 3.24
CA ASP A 81 20.87 -5.36 4.42
C ASP A 81 21.16 -3.93 4.92
N GLU A 82 22.39 -3.44 4.72
CA GLU A 82 22.77 -2.08 5.10
C GLU A 82 22.06 -1.05 4.22
N GLU A 83 21.99 -1.29 2.91
CA GLU A 83 21.22 -0.47 1.97
C GLU A 83 19.73 -0.52 2.24
N THR A 84 19.19 -1.71 2.53
CA THR A 84 17.79 -1.87 2.91
C THR A 84 17.46 -1.01 4.12
N THR A 85 18.32 -1.03 5.14
CA THR A 85 18.17 -0.23 6.35
C THR A 85 18.25 1.27 6.06
N LYS A 86 19.16 1.70 5.16
CA LYS A 86 19.26 3.09 4.73
C LYS A 86 18.00 3.57 4.00
N ILE A 87 17.43 2.75 3.12
CA ILE A 87 16.18 3.07 2.41
C ILE A 87 15.03 3.22 3.41
N ILE A 88 14.86 2.25 4.31
CA ILE A 88 13.81 2.28 5.34
C ILE A 88 13.93 3.53 6.21
N ASN A 89 15.13 3.84 6.70
CA ASN A 89 15.35 5.00 7.55
C ASN A 89 15.10 6.32 6.82
N LYS A 90 15.50 6.43 5.55
CA LYS A 90 15.21 7.59 4.71
C LYS A 90 13.72 7.80 4.52
N GLU A 91 12.96 6.72 4.26
CA GLU A 91 11.51 6.83 4.11
C GLU A 91 10.83 7.20 5.43
N ILE A 92 11.16 6.54 6.55
CA ILE A 92 10.60 6.83 7.89
C ILE A 92 10.87 8.28 8.31
N THR A 93 12.05 8.81 8.00
CA THR A 93 12.43 10.18 8.36
C THR A 93 12.01 11.23 7.32
N SER A 94 11.40 10.79 6.21
CA SER A 94 10.93 11.68 5.17
C SER A 94 9.77 12.53 5.69
N ALA A 95 9.95 13.85 5.68
CA ALA A 95 8.89 14.80 5.98
C ALA A 95 7.67 14.67 5.05
N LYS A 96 7.81 13.94 3.94
CA LYS A 96 6.72 13.65 2.99
C LYS A 96 5.70 12.64 3.49
N LEU A 97 6.05 11.84 4.51
CA LEU A 97 5.12 10.84 5.07
C LEU A 97 3.94 11.48 5.81
N PHE A 98 4.13 12.70 6.35
CA PHE A 98 3.12 13.43 7.11
C PHE A 98 3.01 14.88 6.61
N GLU A 99 2.50 15.06 5.39
CA GLU A 99 2.20 16.39 4.83
C GLU A 99 0.78 16.82 5.20
N LEU A 100 0.60 17.24 6.46
CA LEU A 100 -0.68 17.71 6.99
C LEU A 100 -1.27 18.89 6.19
N ASN A 101 -0.41 19.74 5.62
CA ASN A 101 -0.80 20.87 4.77
C ASN A 101 -1.42 20.45 3.42
N ARG A 102 -1.26 19.19 3.03
CA ARG A 102 -1.91 18.57 1.86
C ARG A 102 -2.94 17.52 2.25
N GLY A 103 -3.28 17.44 3.55
CA GLY A 103 -4.22 16.46 4.08
C GLY A 103 -3.72 15.03 4.06
N ILE A 104 -2.40 14.81 3.99
CA ILE A 104 -1.75 13.49 4.06
C ILE A 104 -1.41 13.23 5.52
N VAL A 105 -2.07 12.24 6.13
CA VAL A 105 -1.93 11.83 7.54
C VAL A 105 -1.60 10.35 7.61
#